data_AF-I4HZN4-F1
#
_entry.id   AF-I4HZN4-F1
#
_cell.length_a   1.000
_cell.length_b   1.000
_cell.length_c   1.000
_cell.angle_alpha   90.00
_cell.angle_beta   90.00
_cell.angle_gamma   90.00
#
_symmetry.space_group_name_H-M   'P 1'
#
loop_
_entity.id
_entity.type
_entity.pdbx_description
1 polymer ?
#
loop_
_entity_poly.entity_id
_entity_poly.type
_entity_poly.pdbx_seq_one_letter_code
_entity_poly.pdbx_strand_id
1 'polypeptide(L)'
;MTENKSKSLPKFNSTEEIVNFFDSHDLGEFESELPEVNFDVDLKKKHYLVAIDADLMVKLLEVAREQQISVEMLVNSWCRDKLIIAS
;
A
#
# COMPACT_ATOMS: atom_id res chain seq x y z
N MET A 1 -26.37 -13.09 12.47
CA MET A 1 -25.89 -12.18 11.42
C MET A 1 -27.06 -12.01 10.47
N THR A 2 -27.63 -10.81 10.39
CA THR A 2 -28.87 -10.56 9.64
C THR A 2 -28.53 -10.57 8.16
N GLU A 3 -29.17 -11.44 7.37
CA GLU A 3 -29.05 -11.44 5.91
C GLU A 3 -29.51 -10.08 5.38
N ASN A 4 -28.56 -9.28 4.90
CA ASN A 4 -28.88 -8.04 4.21
C ASN A 4 -29.15 -8.42 2.74
N LYS A 5 -30.36 -8.16 2.26
CA LYS A 5 -30.71 -8.41 0.86
C LYS A 5 -29.80 -7.55 -0.01
N SER A 6 -28.93 -8.17 -0.81
CA SER A 6 -28.07 -7.44 -1.73
C SER A 6 -28.92 -6.70 -2.75
N LYS A 7 -28.56 -5.44 -3.02
CA LYS A 7 -29.22 -4.59 -4.01
C LYS A 7 -28.49 -4.73 -5.35
N SER A 8 -29.21 -4.44 -6.44
CA SER A 8 -28.62 -4.35 -7.78
C SER A 8 -28.05 -2.98 -8.08
N LEU A 9 -26.90 -2.93 -8.75
CA LEU A 9 -26.26 -1.69 -9.15
C LEU A 9 -27.11 -0.98 -10.22
N PRO A 10 -27.31 0.34 -10.10
CA PRO A 10 -28.02 1.11 -11.11
C PRO A 10 -27.17 1.30 -12.38
N LYS A 11 -27.82 1.59 -13.50
CA LYS A 11 -27.12 2.01 -14.73
C LYS A 11 -26.79 3.50 -14.64
N PHE A 12 -25.53 3.84 -14.86
CA PHE A 12 -25.05 5.23 -14.87
C PHE A 12 -25.00 5.77 -16.30
N ASN A 13 -25.47 7.01 -16.48
CA ASN A 13 -25.48 7.71 -17.76
C ASN A 13 -24.39 8.81 -17.85
N SER A 14 -23.72 9.10 -16.74
CA SER A 14 -22.61 10.08 -16.69
C SER A 14 -21.59 9.74 -15.60
N THR A 15 -20.38 10.30 -15.73
CA THR A 15 -19.32 10.15 -14.72
C THR A 15 -19.69 10.85 -13.40
N GLU A 16 -20.43 11.96 -13.45
CA GLU A 16 -20.92 12.67 -12.26
C GLU A 16 -21.88 11.82 -11.43
N GLU A 17 -22.76 11.05 -12.09
CA GLU A 17 -23.65 10.10 -11.42
C GLU A 17 -22.86 8.99 -10.70
N ILE A 18 -21.76 8.52 -11.29
CA ILE A 18 -20.89 7.52 -10.66
C ILE A 18 -20.26 8.11 -9.39
N VAL A 19 -19.65 9.29 -9.49
CA VAL A 19 -19.02 9.94 -8.32
C VAL A 19 -20.04 10.15 -7.20
N ASN A 20 -21.21 10.71 -7.51
CA ASN A 20 -22.27 10.93 -6.53
C ASN A 20 -22.74 9.61 -5.89
N PHE A 21 -22.76 8.52 -6.65
CA PHE A 21 -23.12 7.20 -6.12
C PHE A 21 -22.08 6.70 -5.11
N PHE A 22 -20.78 6.78 -5.45
CA PHE A 22 -19.70 6.38 -4.53
C PHE A 22 -19.67 7.22 -3.25
N ASP A 23 -20.06 8.50 -3.30
CA ASP A 23 -20.10 9.37 -2.13
C ASP A 23 -21.29 9.11 -1.21
N SER A 24 -22.40 8.60 -1.76
CA SER A 24 -23.68 8.50 -1.04
C SER A 24 -24.11 7.08 -0.68
N HIS A 25 -23.48 6.05 -1.27
CA HIS A 25 -23.87 4.65 -1.09
C HIS A 25 -22.68 3.81 -0.57
N ASP A 26 -22.98 2.86 0.30
CA ASP A 26 -22.03 1.83 0.71
C ASP A 26 -22.01 0.70 -0.33
N LEU A 27 -20.84 0.43 -0.92
CA LEU A 27 -20.65 -0.64 -1.89
C LEU A 27 -20.89 -2.03 -1.29
N GLY A 28 -20.78 -2.18 0.04
CA GLY A 28 -21.13 -3.42 0.74
C GLY A 28 -22.60 -3.83 0.55
N GLU A 29 -23.49 -2.90 0.20
CA GLU A 29 -24.90 -3.22 -0.11
C GLU A 29 -25.08 -3.94 -1.45
N PHE A 30 -24.05 -3.94 -2.31
CA PHE A 30 -24.08 -4.48 -3.67
C PHE A 30 -23.13 -5.68 -3.86
N GLU A 31 -22.71 -6.32 -2.76
CA GLU A 31 -21.70 -7.39 -2.74
C GLU A 31 -21.93 -8.50 -3.79
N SER A 32 -23.19 -8.88 -4.06
CA SER A 32 -23.52 -9.92 -5.04
C SER A 32 -23.21 -9.56 -6.49
N GLU A 33 -23.05 -8.27 -6.80
CA GLU A 33 -22.73 -7.79 -8.15
C GLU A 33 -21.27 -7.34 -8.27
N LEU A 34 -20.53 -7.30 -7.16
CA LEU A 34 -19.11 -6.99 -7.15
C LEU A 34 -18.29 -8.26 -7.44
N PRO A 35 -17.25 -8.17 -8.27
CA PRO A 35 -16.36 -9.31 -8.50
C PRO A 35 -15.59 -9.64 -7.21
N GLU A 36 -15.47 -10.93 -6.88
CA GLU A 36 -14.57 -11.37 -5.82
C GLU A 36 -13.12 -11.03 -6.18
N VAL A 37 -12.44 -10.32 -5.29
CA VAL A 37 -11.02 -9.97 -5.42
C VAL A 37 -10.26 -10.51 -4.22
N ASN A 38 -9.29 -11.39 -4.48
CA ASN A 38 -8.35 -11.83 -3.46
C ASN A 38 -7.16 -10.86 -3.42
N PHE A 39 -6.92 -10.25 -2.25
CA PHE A 39 -5.75 -9.42 -2.01
C PHE A 39 -5.00 -9.92 -0.78
N ASP A 40 -3.69 -10.11 -0.93
CA ASP A 40 -2.81 -10.48 0.18
C ASP A 40 -2.40 -9.21 0.93
N VAL A 41 -2.90 -9.07 2.17
CA VAL A 41 -2.38 -8.07 3.10
C VAL A 41 -1.33 -8.73 3.98
N ASP A 42 -0.06 -8.47 3.69
CA ASP A 42 1.03 -8.89 4.58
C ASP A 42 1.11 -7.97 5.80
N LEU A 43 0.23 -8.24 6.77
CA LEU A 43 0.18 -7.55 8.07
C LEU A 43 1.40 -7.90 8.98
N LYS A 44 2.35 -8.73 8.53
CA LYS A 44 3.41 -9.30 9.39
C LYS A 44 4.76 -8.59 9.29
N LYS A 45 4.91 -7.53 8.48
CA LYS A 45 6.17 -6.80 8.41
C LYS A 45 6.44 -6.09 9.74
N LYS A 46 7.37 -6.64 10.53
CA LYS A 46 7.89 -6.00 11.73
C LYS A 46 8.85 -4.90 11.30
N HIS A 47 8.51 -3.66 11.62
CA HIS A 47 9.39 -2.52 11.42
C HIS A 47 10.29 -2.34 12.64
N TYR A 48 11.60 -2.30 12.41
CA TYR A 48 12.60 -1.95 13.42
C TYR A 48 13.11 -0.54 13.10
N LEU A 49 13.07 0.35 14.08
CA LEU A 49 13.56 1.72 13.93
C LEU A 49 14.98 1.80 14.49
N VAL A 50 15.88 2.40 13.71
CA VAL A 50 17.27 2.63 14.08
C VAL A 50 17.58 4.11 13.86
N ALA A 51 18.24 4.73 14.84
CA ALA A 51 18.73 6.09 14.70
C ALA A 51 19.93 6.11 13.75
N ILE A 52 19.94 7.08 12.83
CA ILE A 52 21.02 7.32 11.88
C ILE A 52 21.48 8.77 12.07
N ASP A 53 22.78 9.01 12.12
CA ASP A 53 23.34 10.36 12.19
C ASP A 53 22.85 11.23 11.03
N ALA A 54 22.55 12.50 11.32
CA ALA A 54 21.93 13.41 10.34
C ALA A 54 22.79 13.56 9.07
N ASP A 55 24.10 13.77 9.23
CA ASP A 55 25.02 13.92 8.10
C ASP A 55 25.14 12.64 7.25
N LEU A 56 25.00 11.47 7.88
CA LEU A 56 24.97 10.19 7.19
C LEU A 56 23.66 10.02 6.43
N MET A 57 22.54 10.41 7.03
CA MET A 57 21.22 10.34 6.39
C MET A 57 21.15 11.21 5.13
N VAL A 58 21.76 12.40 5.15
CA VAL A 58 21.86 13.27 3.96
C VAL A 58 22.55 12.53 2.80
N LYS A 59 23.70 11.91 3.06
CA LYS A 59 24.43 11.13 2.04
C LYS A 59 23.63 9.92 1.55
N LEU A 60 22.96 9.21 2.44
CA LEU A 60 22.11 8.08 2.08
C LEU A 60 20.97 8.51 1.14
N LEU A 61 20.35 9.66 1.38
CA LEU A 61 19.31 10.21 0.51
C LEU A 61 19.83 10.60 -0.87
N GLU A 62 21.02 11.21 -0.94
CA GLU A 62 21.66 11.56 -2.20
C GLU A 62 21.92 10.32 -3.06
N VAL A 63 22.51 9.28 -2.47
CA VAL A 63 22.80 8.02 -3.16
C VAL A 63 21.52 7.29 -3.58
N ALA A 64 20.51 7.24 -2.70
CA ALA A 64 19.23 6.61 -3.02
C ALA A 64 18.54 7.30 -4.20
N ARG A 65 18.60 8.65 -4.24
CA ARG A 65 18.08 9.46 -5.35
C ARG A 65 18.82 9.19 -6.66
N GLU A 66 20.15 9.15 -6.64
CA GLU A 66 20.96 8.84 -7.82
C GLU A 66 20.66 7.45 -8.39
N GLN A 67 20.38 6.49 -7.51
CA GLN A 67 20.02 5.11 -7.88
C GLN A 67 18.52 4.90 -8.14
N GLN A 68 17.69 5.95 -8.00
CA GLN A 68 16.23 5.89 -8.13
C GLN A 68 15.55 4.81 -7.27
N ILE A 69 16.07 4.58 -6.06
CA ILE A 69 15.52 3.65 -5.08
C ILE A 69 15.17 4.37 -3.77
N SER A 70 14.40 3.72 -2.90
CA SER A 70 14.15 4.28 -1.57
C SER A 70 15.38 4.16 -0.68
N VAL A 71 15.52 5.09 0.26
CA VAL A 71 16.59 5.02 1.27
C VAL A 71 16.50 3.76 2.14
N GLU A 72 15.28 3.27 2.39
CA GLU A 72 15.05 1.99 3.07
C GLU A 72 15.63 0.81 2.28
N MET A 73 15.40 0.76 0.96
CA MET A 73 15.96 -0.30 0.10
C MET A 73 17.49 -0.24 0.08
N LEU A 74 18.05 0.96 -0.06
CA LEU A 74 19.51 1.17 -0.05
C LEU A 74 20.14 0.66 1.25
N VAL A 75 19.63 1.12 2.40
CA VAL A 75 20.15 0.74 3.73
C VAL A 75 20.03 -0.76 3.94
N ASN A 76 18.89 -1.36 3.61
CA ASN A 76 18.70 -2.80 3.74
C ASN A 76 19.67 -3.61 2.87
N SER A 77 19.92 -3.19 1.62
CA SER A 77 20.88 -3.86 0.73
C SER A 77 22.28 -3.79 1.31
N TRP A 78 22.74 -2.60 1.69
CA TRP A 78 24.09 -2.43 2.24
C TRP A 78 24.30 -3.19 3.55
N CYS A 79 23.30 -3.20 4.44
CA CYS A 79 23.35 -4.00 5.65
C CYS A 79 23.50 -5.50 5.32
N ARG A 80 22.72 -6.02 4.36
CA ARG A 80 22.84 -7.42 3.92
C ARG A 80 24.23 -7.73 3.37
N ASP A 81 24.73 -6.88 2.47
CA ASP A 81 26.04 -7.08 1.84
C ASP A 81 27.17 -7.11 2.88
N LYS A 82 27.12 -6.21 3.87
CA LYS A 82 28.11 -6.17 4.96
C LYS A 82 28.00 -7.35 5.91
N LEU A 83 26.79 -7.81 6.21
CA LEU A 83 26.58 -8.96 7.10
C LEU A 83 27.00 -10.28 6.45
N ILE A 84 26.83 -10.44 5.13
CA ILE A 84 27.32 -11.62 4.38
C ILE A 84 28.85 -11.69 4.40
N ILE A 85 29.54 -10.55 4.37
CA ILE A 85 31.02 -10.50 4.42
C ILE A 85 31.54 -10.79 5.84
N ALA A 86 30.73 -10.56 6.88
CA ALA A 86 31.11 -10.76 8.27
C ALA A 86 30.90 -12.20 8.79
N SER A 87 30.31 -13.09 7.98
CA SER A 87 30.06 -14.52 8.28
C SER A 87 31.01 -15.43 7.52
#